data_AF-A0A941IUH5-F1
#
_entry.id   AF-A0A941IUH5-F1
#
_cell.length_a   1.000
_cell.length_b   1.000
_cell.length_c   1.000
_cell.angle_alpha   90.00
_cell.angle_beta   90.00
_cell.angle_gamma   90.00
#
_symmetry.space_group_name_H-M   'P 1'
#
loop_
_entity.id
_entity.type
_entity.pdbx_description
1 polymer ?
#
loop_
_entity_poly.entity_id
_entity_poly.type
_entity_poly.pdbx_seq_one_letter_code
_entity_poly.pdbx_strand_id
1 'polypeptide(L)'
;MVEFARQGPEYTHGAGDDADPAHAELEREVFVGGVNEVVREGCVVHRPAGPWSATVQRLLAHLTETGFDGAPAPLGLSADGREERVEFLPGEVGHDFAAPEVRSDASLVAAAGLLRRLHDASATFRRTDADVWYLPVREPAEVICHGDAATYNTVFRGGLPVAFIDFDTAHPAPRLWDAAYTAYRFVPLYAPDEVEHTQPAAEARRRLALFARAYGLTDAQRAALPETAAERLRAHVALMRDQAAAGHEAFARHLAEGHDRRYLTDADWIERVYGGLLRGTRLTLRPVRPQDHAWLLDHWTAPDVRRFLYDDEVLTSDQVGAEIERSVRGFAEDGYGLWLVEAAGVDSDADTSPLDAGDAAEAGEARIGTVGIRPLEDLGLELYYSLAPEAWGRGYATEAAGAVRDHALGPLGLPELLAEVDEGNLASAAIVAKLGLEPFEVVPGVLGPMVRYRPRRGEAVI
;
A
#
# COMPACT_ATOMS: atom_id res chain seq x y z
N MET A 1 1.76 15.22 -17.63
CA MET A 1 2.93 15.62 -18.45
C MET A 1 3.46 16.94 -17.93
N VAL A 2 4.52 16.90 -17.14
CA VAL A 2 5.54 17.95 -17.21
C VAL A 2 6.70 17.29 -17.94
N GLU A 3 6.94 17.78 -19.14
CA GLU A 3 8.16 17.53 -19.89
C GLU A 3 9.31 17.98 -18.97
N PHE A 4 10.06 17.04 -18.41
CA PHE A 4 11.28 17.37 -17.69
C PHE A 4 12.23 18.00 -18.71
N ALA A 5 12.37 19.32 -18.63
CA ALA A 5 13.29 20.06 -19.46
C ALA A 5 14.69 19.47 -19.28
N ARG A 6 15.12 18.70 -20.29
CA ARG A 6 16.51 18.37 -20.54
C ARG A 6 17.27 19.68 -20.77
N GLN A 7 17.85 20.22 -19.71
CA GLN A 7 18.99 21.11 -19.83
C GLN A 7 20.02 20.61 -18.83
N GLY A 8 20.94 19.76 -19.34
CA GLY A 8 22.22 19.59 -18.65
C GLY A 8 22.93 20.95 -18.61
N PRO A 9 23.80 21.19 -17.62
CA PRO A 9 24.51 22.46 -17.52
C PRO A 9 25.38 22.66 -18.77
N GLU A 10 25.09 23.71 -19.55
CA GLU A 10 26.01 24.24 -20.55
C GLU A 10 27.15 24.95 -19.82
N TYR A 11 28.33 24.34 -19.86
CA TYR A 11 29.57 24.92 -19.34
C TYR A 11 30.03 26.04 -20.27
N THR A 12 30.00 27.29 -19.79
CA THR A 12 30.76 28.38 -20.39
C THR A 12 31.97 28.69 -19.52
N HIS A 13 33.14 28.24 -19.96
CA HIS A 13 34.43 28.56 -19.33
C HIS A 13 34.92 29.90 -19.87
N GLY A 14 34.71 30.98 -19.12
CA GLY A 14 35.32 32.28 -19.37
C GLY A 14 36.62 32.38 -18.59
N ALA A 15 37.75 32.33 -19.29
CA ALA A 15 39.07 32.60 -18.70
C ALA A 15 39.24 34.10 -18.40
N GLY A 16 39.66 34.42 -17.17
CA GLY A 16 40.06 35.76 -16.76
C GLY A 16 40.77 35.73 -15.39
N ASP A 17 42.06 36.04 -15.40
CA ASP A 17 42.99 36.13 -14.27
C ASP A 17 42.65 37.24 -13.24
N ASP A 18 43.19 37.04 -12.02
CA ASP A 18 43.45 37.97 -10.91
C ASP A 18 42.29 38.46 -10.02
N ALA A 19 42.13 37.85 -8.82
CA ALA A 19 41.51 38.48 -7.64
C ALA A 19 42.02 37.92 -6.28
N ASP A 20 42.54 38.84 -5.46
CA ASP A 20 42.77 38.93 -4.00
C ASP A 20 42.33 37.78 -3.04
N PRO A 21 43.19 37.24 -2.12
CA PRO A 21 42.85 36.12 -1.25
C PRO A 21 42.00 36.44 0.01
N ALA A 22 41.32 37.59 0.07
CA ALA A 22 40.57 38.01 1.28
C ALA A 22 39.04 37.80 1.25
N HIS A 23 38.45 37.31 0.14
CA HIS A 23 37.03 36.96 0.07
C HIS A 23 36.86 35.72 -0.81
N ALA A 24 37.01 34.52 -0.23
CA ALA A 24 36.46 33.33 -0.86
C ALA A 24 34.93 33.46 -0.79
N GLU A 25 34.29 33.96 -1.84
CA GLU A 25 32.86 33.82 -2.04
C GLU A 25 32.55 32.33 -1.96
N LEU A 26 31.89 31.90 -0.88
CA LEU A 26 31.35 30.54 -0.79
C LEU A 26 30.46 30.35 -2.02
N GLU A 27 30.80 29.38 -2.87
CA GLU A 27 30.02 29.05 -4.06
C GLU A 27 28.56 28.84 -3.65
N ARG A 28 27.71 29.79 -4.06
CA ARG A 28 26.26 29.75 -3.88
C ARG A 28 25.67 28.93 -5.01
N GLU A 29 25.11 27.78 -4.68
CA GLU A 29 24.45 26.89 -5.63
C GLU A 29 22.95 26.90 -5.35
N VAL A 30 22.14 27.29 -6.34
CA VAL A 30 20.68 27.32 -6.21
C VAL A 30 20.11 26.02 -6.74
N PHE A 31 19.45 25.27 -5.86
CA PHE A 31 18.66 24.09 -6.19
C PHE A 31 17.19 24.50 -6.33
N VAL A 32 16.60 24.20 -7.49
CA VAL A 32 15.16 24.35 -7.71
C VAL A 32 14.51 22.98 -7.53
N GLY A 33 14.00 22.70 -6.32
CA GLY A 33 13.27 21.49 -5.99
C GLY A 33 11.81 21.80 -5.66
N GLY A 34 10.88 21.43 -6.53
CA GLY A 34 9.45 21.65 -6.29
C GLY A 34 9.03 23.13 -6.32
N VAL A 35 8.44 23.63 -5.21
CA VAL A 35 7.80 24.96 -5.12
C VAL A 35 8.73 26.03 -4.54
N ASN A 36 9.82 25.65 -3.85
CA ASN A 36 10.68 26.56 -3.11
C ASN A 36 12.10 26.64 -3.70
N GLU A 37 12.72 27.82 -3.60
CA GLU A 37 14.13 28.03 -3.91
C GLU A 37 14.98 27.59 -2.71
N VAL A 38 15.92 26.66 -2.94
CA VAL A 38 16.83 26.15 -1.92
C VAL A 38 18.24 26.57 -2.29
N VAL A 39 18.94 27.22 -1.37
CA VAL A 39 20.29 27.75 -1.63
C VAL A 39 21.29 26.96 -0.81
N ARG A 40 22.33 26.45 -1.45
CA ARG A 40 23.49 25.87 -0.77
C ARG A 40 24.61 26.88 -0.69
N GLU A 41 25.16 27.01 0.51
CA GLU A 41 26.38 27.78 0.80
C GLU A 41 27.40 26.84 1.47
N GLY A 42 28.36 26.35 0.69
CA GLY A 42 29.36 25.40 1.17
C GLY A 42 28.74 24.07 1.62
N CYS A 43 28.71 23.84 2.94
CA CYS A 43 28.15 22.64 3.59
C CYS A 43 26.78 22.88 4.24
N VAL A 44 26.15 24.02 3.96
CA VAL A 44 24.86 24.43 4.56
C VAL A 44 23.82 24.57 3.46
N VAL A 45 22.62 24.05 3.72
CA VAL A 45 21.43 24.26 2.90
C VAL A 45 20.51 25.24 3.60
N HIS A 46 20.13 26.30 2.89
CA HIS A 46 19.18 27.32 3.29
C HIS A 46 17.87 27.09 2.55
N ARG A 47 16.76 27.06 3.29
CA ARG A 47 15.41 26.91 2.72
C ARG A 47 14.42 27.82 3.44
N PRO A 48 13.32 28.23 2.78
CA PRO A 48 12.27 29.01 3.43
C PRO A 48 11.73 28.29 4.68
N ALA A 49 11.66 29.01 5.81
CA ALA A 49 11.10 28.46 7.04
C ALA A 49 9.57 28.50 7.01
N GLY A 50 8.95 27.37 7.41
CA GLY A 50 7.52 27.27 7.66
C GLY A 50 7.20 27.30 9.16
N PRO A 51 5.90 27.39 9.53
CA PRO A 51 5.47 27.27 10.93
C PRO A 51 5.98 26.02 11.65
N TRP A 52 6.25 24.93 10.93
CA TRP A 52 6.75 23.66 11.45
C TRP A 52 8.28 23.59 11.58
N SER A 53 9.05 24.52 10.98
CA SER A 53 10.52 24.40 10.89
C SER A 53 11.20 24.34 12.27
N ALA A 54 10.69 25.05 13.28
CA ALA A 54 11.24 24.96 14.64
C ALA A 54 11.08 23.55 15.24
N THR A 55 9.95 22.89 14.98
CA THR A 55 9.69 21.50 15.36
C THR A 55 10.61 20.53 14.60
N VAL A 56 10.79 20.74 13.30
CA VAL A 56 11.68 19.92 12.45
C VAL A 56 13.12 20.01 12.92
N GLN A 57 13.63 21.21 13.23
CA GLN A 57 14.97 21.39 13.80
C GLN A 57 15.15 20.60 15.11
N ARG A 58 14.13 20.60 15.98
CA ARG A 58 14.13 19.83 17.22
C ARG A 58 14.12 18.32 16.96
N LEU A 59 13.36 17.87 15.97
CA LEU A 59 13.35 16.48 15.52
C LEU A 59 14.72 16.05 15.01
N LEU A 60 15.32 16.81 14.10
CA LEU A 60 16.64 16.52 13.55
C LEU A 60 17.71 16.46 14.65
N ALA A 61 17.64 17.36 15.65
CA ALA A 61 18.56 17.34 16.80
C ALA A 61 18.43 16.04 17.59
N HIS A 62 17.19 15.64 17.90
CA HIS A 62 16.90 14.38 18.59
C HIS A 62 17.38 13.16 17.78
N LEU A 63 17.22 13.17 16.46
CA LEU A 63 17.71 12.10 15.58
C LEU A 63 19.24 11.99 15.64
N THR A 64 19.95 13.11 15.59
CA THR A 64 21.42 13.12 15.76
C THR A 64 21.84 12.62 17.14
N GLU A 65 21.16 13.08 18.21
CA GLU A 65 21.45 12.67 19.60
C GLU A 65 21.21 11.17 19.85
N THR A 66 20.25 10.57 19.14
CA THR A 66 19.97 9.12 19.20
C THR A 66 20.86 8.29 18.29
N GLY A 67 21.78 8.93 17.54
CA GLY A 67 22.75 8.27 16.67
C GLY A 67 22.20 7.89 15.29
N PHE A 68 21.08 8.48 14.87
CA PHE A 68 20.61 8.34 13.49
C PHE A 68 21.41 9.28 12.57
N ASP A 69 22.12 8.69 11.61
CA ASP A 69 22.99 9.35 10.64
C ASP A 69 22.34 9.48 9.24
N GLY A 70 21.05 9.14 9.14
CA GLY A 70 20.28 9.13 7.90
C GLY A 70 19.43 10.38 7.66
N ALA A 71 19.79 11.51 8.27
CA ALA A 71 19.13 12.80 8.14
C ALA A 71 20.17 13.93 8.26
N PRO A 72 19.91 15.12 7.70
CA PRO A 72 20.83 16.24 7.83
C PRO A 72 20.86 16.78 9.27
N ALA A 73 22.03 17.18 9.75
CA ALA A 73 22.13 17.83 11.05
C ALA A 73 21.41 19.19 11.07
N PRO A 74 20.72 19.55 12.17
CA PRO A 74 20.07 20.85 12.32
C PRO A 74 21.10 21.97 12.52
N LEU A 75 20.93 23.09 11.83
CA LEU A 75 21.77 24.30 11.98
C LEU A 75 20.96 25.53 12.46
N GLY A 76 19.70 25.31 12.81
CA GLY A 76 18.79 26.30 13.37
C GLY A 76 18.18 27.23 12.32
N LEU A 77 17.29 28.10 12.80
CA LEU A 77 16.69 29.16 11.98
C LEU A 77 17.65 30.34 11.81
N SER A 78 17.46 31.13 10.76
CA SER A 78 18.10 32.44 10.60
C SER A 78 17.66 33.41 11.70
N ALA A 79 18.42 34.48 11.90
CA ALA A 79 18.13 35.47 12.95
C ALA A 79 16.77 36.17 12.77
N ASP A 80 16.29 36.30 11.54
CA ASP A 80 14.96 36.85 11.22
C ASP A 80 13.86 35.79 11.18
N GLY A 81 14.21 34.50 11.41
CA GLY A 81 13.29 33.37 11.42
C GLY A 81 12.73 32.99 10.05
N ARG A 82 13.22 33.57 8.96
CA ARG A 82 12.70 33.34 7.60
C ARG A 82 13.32 32.16 6.88
N GLU A 83 14.52 31.74 7.30
CA GLU A 83 15.21 30.61 6.72
C GLU A 83 15.46 29.54 7.78
N GLU A 84 15.31 28.29 7.35
CA GLU A 84 15.78 27.14 8.07
C GLU A 84 17.10 26.68 7.45
N ARG A 85 18.06 26.29 8.31
CA ARG A 85 19.38 25.81 7.88
C ARG A 85 19.61 24.39 8.35
N VAL A 86 20.12 23.57 7.45
CA VAL A 86 20.50 22.17 7.71
C VAL A 86 21.81 21.83 7.01
N GLU A 87 22.46 20.76 7.46
CA GLU A 87 23.64 20.22 6.81
C GLU A 87 23.36 19.80 5.35
N PHE A 88 24.29 20.14 4.45
CA PHE A 88 24.31 19.56 3.11
C PHE A 88 24.87 18.14 3.14
N LEU A 89 24.09 17.18 2.66
CA LEU A 89 24.51 15.79 2.55
C LEU A 89 25.04 15.50 1.14
N PRO A 90 26.34 15.18 0.97
CA PRO A 90 26.89 14.88 -0.35
C PRO A 90 26.32 13.56 -0.88
N GLY A 91 25.96 13.53 -2.17
CA GLY A 91 25.44 12.36 -2.87
C GLY A 91 24.57 12.76 -4.05
N GLU A 92 23.94 11.77 -4.67
CA GLU A 92 22.98 11.96 -5.76
C GLU A 92 21.56 11.87 -5.22
N VAL A 93 20.64 12.67 -5.73
CA VAL A 93 19.22 12.59 -5.37
C VAL A 93 18.49 11.72 -6.39
N GLY A 94 17.64 10.80 -5.92
CA GLY A 94 16.93 9.82 -6.75
C GLY A 94 15.76 10.41 -7.57
N HIS A 95 15.98 11.51 -8.29
CA HIS A 95 15.01 12.11 -9.20
C HIS A 95 14.71 11.21 -10.41
N ASP A 96 15.74 10.54 -10.94
CA ASP A 96 15.57 9.55 -12.00
C ASP A 96 15.22 8.19 -11.40
N PHE A 97 13.93 7.93 -11.25
CA PHE A 97 13.46 6.61 -10.82
C PHE A 97 13.78 5.51 -11.85
N ALA A 98 14.10 5.82 -13.12
CA ALA A 98 14.45 4.81 -14.10
C ALA A 98 15.87 4.24 -13.91
N ALA A 99 16.73 4.95 -13.15
CA ALA A 99 18.10 4.54 -12.88
C ALA A 99 18.16 3.13 -12.25
N PRO A 100 18.91 2.17 -12.83
CA PRO A 100 18.98 0.80 -12.34
C PRO A 100 19.37 0.68 -10.87
N GLU A 101 20.24 1.57 -10.39
CA GLU A 101 20.72 1.60 -9.02
C GLU A 101 19.59 1.97 -8.06
N VAL A 102 18.82 3.02 -8.39
CA VAL A 102 17.65 3.49 -7.61
C VAL A 102 16.58 2.40 -7.56
N ARG A 103 16.33 1.71 -8.68
CA ARG A 103 15.36 0.61 -8.77
C ARG A 103 15.84 -0.72 -8.22
N SER A 104 17.11 -0.88 -7.87
CA SER A 104 17.62 -2.20 -7.47
C SER A 104 16.92 -2.74 -6.22
N ASP A 105 16.88 -4.07 -6.08
CA ASP A 105 16.41 -4.71 -4.83
C ASP A 105 17.27 -4.29 -3.63
N ALA A 106 18.57 -4.07 -3.85
CA ALA A 106 19.49 -3.61 -2.81
C ALA A 106 19.12 -2.19 -2.31
N SER A 107 18.82 -1.27 -3.23
CA SER A 107 18.31 0.07 -2.92
C SER A 107 16.99 -0.02 -2.13
N LEU A 108 16.05 -0.84 -2.57
CA LEU A 108 14.76 -1.02 -1.90
C LEU A 108 14.90 -1.54 -0.46
N VAL A 109 15.76 -2.55 -0.25
CA VAL A 109 16.06 -3.10 1.07
C VAL A 109 16.74 -2.07 1.97
N ALA A 110 17.70 -1.31 1.41
CA ALA A 110 18.39 -0.26 2.15
C ALA A 110 17.43 0.88 2.55
N ALA A 111 16.51 1.29 1.67
CA ALA A 111 15.49 2.29 1.98
C ALA A 111 14.55 1.83 3.10
N ALA A 112 14.11 0.57 3.06
CA ALA A 112 13.29 -0.03 4.12
C ALA A 112 14.02 -0.03 5.48
N GLY A 113 15.30 -0.40 5.48
CA GLY A 113 16.15 -0.38 6.69
C GLY A 113 16.41 1.03 7.21
N LEU A 114 16.65 2.00 6.31
CA LEU A 114 16.82 3.41 6.65
C LEU A 114 15.57 3.98 7.31
N LEU A 115 14.39 3.72 6.73
CA LEU A 115 13.10 4.14 7.28
C LEU A 115 12.84 3.50 8.64
N ARG A 116 13.15 2.21 8.80
CA ARG A 116 13.02 1.53 10.10
C ARG A 116 13.89 2.18 11.17
N ARG A 117 15.15 2.50 10.84
CA ARG A 117 16.06 3.21 11.75
C ARG A 117 15.57 4.61 12.12
N LEU A 118 15.03 5.36 11.15
CA LEU A 118 14.40 6.66 11.40
C LEU A 118 13.27 6.53 12.43
N HIS A 119 12.36 5.59 12.21
CA HIS A 119 11.23 5.33 13.11
C HIS A 119 11.67 4.87 14.50
N ASP A 120 12.69 4.02 14.61
CA ASP A 120 13.21 3.56 15.90
C ASP A 120 13.86 4.71 16.69
N ALA A 121 14.60 5.60 16.01
CA ALA A 121 15.16 6.81 16.62
C ALA A 121 14.07 7.80 17.06
N SER A 122 13.06 8.04 16.20
CA SER A 122 12.00 9.01 16.47
C SER A 122 10.96 8.55 17.49
N ALA A 123 10.85 7.25 17.77
CA ALA A 123 9.94 6.71 18.79
C ALA A 123 10.17 7.29 20.20
N THR A 124 11.38 7.79 20.48
CA THR A 124 11.75 8.38 21.78
C THR A 124 11.62 9.91 21.80
N PHE A 125 11.22 10.53 20.68
CA PHE A 125 11.02 11.96 20.58
C PHE A 125 9.89 12.42 21.49
N ARG A 126 10.22 13.30 22.44
CA ARG A 126 9.21 13.85 23.36
C ARG A 126 8.46 14.99 22.66
N ARG A 127 7.17 14.79 22.43
CA ARG A 127 6.26 15.81 21.91
C ARG A 127 5.93 16.86 22.98
N THR A 128 5.68 18.09 22.54
CA THR A 128 5.22 19.20 23.39
C THR A 128 4.04 19.88 22.73
N ASP A 129 3.21 20.58 23.51
CA ASP A 129 2.06 21.33 22.98
C ASP A 129 2.46 22.49 22.06
N ALA A 130 3.74 22.87 22.06
CA ALA A 130 4.30 23.89 21.19
C ALA A 130 4.70 23.33 19.81
N ASP A 131 4.69 22.00 19.62
CA ASP A 131 5.06 21.40 18.35
C ASP A 131 4.01 21.70 17.28
N VAL A 132 4.49 22.24 16.17
CA VAL A 132 3.70 22.49 14.96
C VAL A 132 4.17 21.54 13.87
N TRP A 133 3.23 20.86 13.23
CA TRP A 133 3.47 19.91 12.14
C TRP A 133 2.76 20.39 10.88
N TYR A 134 3.37 20.16 9.72
CA TYR A 134 2.73 20.48 8.44
C TYR A 134 1.56 19.54 8.16
N LEU A 135 1.78 18.24 8.34
CA LEU A 135 0.75 17.21 8.23
C LEU A 135 0.07 16.98 9.58
N PRO A 136 -1.25 16.68 9.58
CA PRO A 136 -1.97 16.41 10.81
C PRO A 136 -1.44 15.15 11.51
N VAL A 137 -1.48 15.16 12.84
CA VAL A 137 -1.21 13.98 13.68
C VAL A 137 -2.19 12.86 13.32
N ARG A 138 -1.71 11.62 13.24
CA ARG A 138 -2.55 10.43 13.05
C ARG A 138 -2.34 9.46 14.19
N GLU A 139 -3.42 9.00 14.81
CA GLU A 139 -3.34 8.03 15.90
C GLU A 139 -3.49 6.58 15.38
N PRO A 140 -2.79 5.59 15.97
CA PRO A 140 -1.80 5.73 17.04
C PRO A 140 -0.49 6.38 16.58
N ALA A 141 -0.06 7.45 17.25
CA ALA A 141 1.17 8.17 16.96
C ALA A 141 2.40 7.45 17.56
N GLU A 142 2.78 6.33 16.95
CA GLU A 142 3.88 5.46 17.40
C GLU A 142 5.27 6.10 17.23
N VAL A 143 5.45 6.89 16.17
CA VAL A 143 6.72 7.47 15.74
C VAL A 143 6.49 8.84 15.11
N ILE A 144 7.57 9.58 14.87
CA ILE A 144 7.53 10.70 13.93
C ILE A 144 7.90 10.14 12.56
N CYS A 145 6.92 10.13 11.66
CA CYS A 145 7.06 9.76 10.26
C CYS A 145 7.77 10.87 9.49
N HIS A 146 8.47 10.51 8.41
CA HIS A 146 8.98 11.47 7.44
C HIS A 146 7.85 12.16 6.67
N GLY A 147 6.80 11.41 6.31
CA GLY A 147 5.60 11.93 5.63
C GLY A 147 5.69 11.99 4.11
N ASP A 148 6.91 12.13 3.57
CA ASP A 148 7.25 12.11 2.13
C ASP A 148 8.56 11.35 1.82
N ALA A 149 8.78 10.21 2.47
CA ALA A 149 9.98 9.40 2.25
C ALA A 149 9.92 8.69 0.88
N ALA A 150 10.49 9.34 -0.12
CA ALA A 150 10.47 8.96 -1.53
C ALA A 150 11.86 9.11 -2.18
N THR A 151 12.05 8.55 -3.39
CA THR A 151 13.38 8.54 -4.04
C THR A 151 13.95 9.94 -4.30
N TYR A 152 13.11 10.92 -4.66
CA TYR A 152 13.52 12.31 -4.88
C TYR A 152 13.78 13.09 -3.58
N ASN A 153 13.43 12.53 -2.42
CA ASN A 153 13.76 13.05 -1.09
C ASN A 153 14.79 12.15 -0.38
N THR A 154 15.58 11.41 -1.17
CA THR A 154 16.58 10.48 -0.67
C THR A 154 17.92 10.75 -1.33
N VAL A 155 18.97 10.85 -0.51
CA VAL A 155 20.35 10.96 -0.95
C VAL A 155 20.93 9.57 -1.12
N PHE A 156 21.56 9.32 -2.26
CA PHE A 156 22.21 8.08 -2.65
C PHE A 156 23.74 8.25 -2.68
N ARG A 157 24.45 7.21 -2.23
CA ARG A 157 25.91 7.07 -2.40
C ARG A 157 26.22 5.65 -2.81
N GLY A 158 26.98 5.49 -3.90
CA GLY A 158 27.29 4.16 -4.43
C GLY A 158 26.05 3.34 -4.79
N GLY A 159 24.98 4.01 -5.27
CA GLY A 159 23.72 3.37 -5.64
C GLY A 159 22.82 2.94 -4.48
N LEU A 160 23.16 3.28 -3.23
CA LEU A 160 22.35 2.95 -2.06
C LEU A 160 21.83 4.22 -1.36
N PRO A 161 20.57 4.21 -0.87
CA PRO A 161 20.04 5.30 -0.08
C PRO A 161 20.76 5.38 1.27
N VAL A 162 21.22 6.58 1.62
CA VAL A 162 21.99 6.81 2.86
C VAL A 162 21.32 7.81 3.79
N ALA A 163 20.46 8.70 3.28
CA ALA A 163 19.75 9.66 4.10
C ALA A 163 18.45 10.13 3.44
N PHE A 164 17.45 10.43 4.26
CA PHE A 164 16.28 11.20 3.84
C PHE A 164 16.54 12.69 4.03
N ILE A 165 15.92 13.50 3.17
CA ILE A 165 15.94 14.95 3.20
C ILE A 165 14.51 15.47 3.06
N ASP A 166 14.33 16.76 3.35
CA ASP A 166 13.02 17.41 3.33
C ASP A 166 12.01 16.86 4.35
N PHE A 167 12.26 17.18 5.62
CA PHE A 167 11.43 16.79 6.76
C PHE A 167 10.22 17.71 6.98
N ASP A 168 9.84 18.56 6.03
CA ASP A 168 8.71 19.49 6.19
C ASP A 168 7.39 18.77 6.47
N THR A 169 7.22 17.60 5.85
CA THR A 169 6.02 16.77 6.00
C THR A 169 6.10 15.82 7.21
N ALA A 170 7.13 15.94 8.05
CA ALA A 170 7.26 15.11 9.24
C ALA A 170 6.06 15.33 10.18
N HIS A 171 5.55 14.24 10.77
CA HIS A 171 4.42 14.30 11.69
C HIS A 171 4.31 13.01 12.53
N PRO A 172 3.67 13.07 13.71
CA PRO A 172 3.38 11.88 14.49
C PRO A 172 2.30 11.02 13.83
N ALA A 173 2.62 9.75 13.56
CA ALA A 173 1.71 8.80 12.92
C ALA A 173 2.13 7.33 13.20
N PRO A 174 1.29 6.34 12.83
CA PRO A 174 1.67 4.94 12.90
C PRO A 174 2.82 4.63 11.95
N ARG A 175 3.70 3.69 12.31
CA ARG A 175 4.82 3.25 11.45
C ARG A 175 4.37 2.79 10.07
N LEU A 176 3.23 2.10 10.03
CA LEU A 176 2.67 1.54 8.80
C LEU A 176 2.27 2.65 7.81
N TRP A 177 1.88 3.83 8.30
CA TRP A 177 1.46 4.97 7.48
C TRP A 177 2.59 5.49 6.59
N ASP A 178 3.80 5.62 7.14
CA ASP A 178 4.97 6.08 6.39
C ASP A 178 5.54 4.95 5.53
N ALA A 179 5.61 3.73 6.09
CA ALA A 179 6.07 2.55 5.34
C ALA A 179 5.22 2.30 4.09
N ALA A 180 3.91 2.53 4.17
CA ALA A 180 3.00 2.41 3.04
C ALA A 180 3.29 3.44 1.94
N TYR A 181 3.54 4.70 2.31
CA TYR A 181 3.90 5.74 1.37
C TYR A 181 5.29 5.49 0.72
N THR A 182 6.28 5.09 1.51
CA THR A 182 7.61 4.74 1.00
C THR A 182 7.54 3.56 0.05
N ALA A 183 6.79 2.51 0.40
CA ALA A 183 6.58 1.37 -0.49
C ALA A 183 5.95 1.80 -1.82
N TYR A 184 4.93 2.68 -1.78
CA TYR A 184 4.31 3.24 -2.97
C TYR A 184 5.32 3.93 -3.91
N ARG A 185 6.30 4.68 -3.35
CA ARG A 185 7.31 5.42 -4.15
C ARG A 185 8.52 4.61 -4.57
N PHE A 186 8.93 3.58 -3.81
CA PHE A 186 10.10 2.75 -4.12
C PHE A 186 9.76 1.44 -4.89
N VAL A 187 8.51 0.97 -4.82
CA VAL A 187 8.01 -0.26 -5.51
C VAL A 187 7.22 0.04 -6.79
N PRO A 188 7.16 1.29 -7.23
CA PRO A 188 6.03 1.94 -7.92
C PRO A 188 4.73 1.12 -7.96
N LEU A 189 3.86 1.32 -6.98
CA LEU A 189 2.55 0.66 -6.93
C LEU A 189 1.47 1.36 -7.78
N TYR A 190 1.88 2.04 -8.85
CA TYR A 190 1.02 2.86 -9.69
C TYR A 190 0.08 2.01 -10.55
N ALA A 191 -1.08 2.58 -10.87
CA ALA A 191 -1.93 2.04 -11.92
C ALA A 191 -1.19 2.13 -13.27
N PRO A 192 -1.24 1.07 -14.11
CA PRO A 192 -0.64 1.09 -15.44
C PRO A 192 -1.10 2.32 -16.24
N ASP A 193 -0.14 3.10 -16.73
CA ASP A 193 -0.36 4.19 -17.67
C ASP A 193 0.80 4.29 -18.69
N GLU A 194 0.65 5.14 -19.69
CA GLU A 194 1.66 5.32 -20.76
C GLU A 194 2.86 6.19 -20.33
N VAL A 195 2.79 6.82 -19.15
CA VAL A 195 3.68 7.92 -18.77
C VAL A 195 4.71 7.49 -17.73
N GLU A 196 4.33 6.69 -16.74
CA GLU A 196 5.25 6.25 -15.68
C GLU A 196 5.67 4.79 -15.86
N HIS A 197 6.92 4.50 -15.46
CA HIS A 197 7.46 3.15 -15.52
C HIS A 197 6.74 2.22 -14.53
N THR A 198 5.72 1.54 -15.04
CA THR A 198 5.06 0.45 -14.35
C THR A 198 5.80 -0.86 -14.58
N GLN A 199 5.72 -1.75 -13.60
CA GLN A 199 6.28 -3.10 -13.66
C GLN A 199 5.13 -4.11 -13.57
N PRO A 200 5.32 -5.35 -14.04
CA PRO A 200 4.30 -6.39 -13.91
C PRO A 200 3.84 -6.51 -12.45
N ALA A 201 2.53 -6.71 -12.23
CA ALA A 201 1.95 -6.76 -10.88
C ALA A 201 2.59 -7.83 -10.00
N ALA A 202 2.98 -8.98 -10.59
CA ALA A 202 3.73 -10.03 -9.89
C ALA A 202 5.09 -9.54 -9.36
N GLU A 203 5.81 -8.74 -10.15
CA GLU A 203 7.10 -8.16 -9.74
C GLU A 203 6.93 -7.07 -8.68
N ALA A 204 5.88 -6.23 -8.79
CA ALA A 204 5.50 -5.30 -7.74
C ALA A 204 5.17 -6.01 -6.42
N ARG A 205 4.46 -7.14 -6.46
CA ARG A 205 4.17 -7.94 -5.26
C ARG A 205 5.44 -8.50 -4.63
N ARG A 206 6.32 -9.10 -5.44
CA ARG A 206 7.61 -9.62 -4.97
C ARG A 206 8.42 -8.54 -4.25
N ARG A 207 8.49 -7.34 -4.83
CA ARG A 207 9.23 -6.20 -4.27
C ARG A 207 8.55 -5.58 -3.07
N LEU A 208 7.22 -5.52 -3.03
CA LEU A 208 6.46 -5.09 -1.86
C LEU A 208 6.73 -6.02 -0.66
N ALA A 209 6.72 -7.33 -0.89
CA ALA A 209 7.08 -8.33 0.13
C ALA A 209 8.55 -8.18 0.58
N LEU A 210 9.47 -7.89 -0.35
CA LEU A 210 10.88 -7.64 -0.04
C LEU A 210 11.05 -6.41 0.86
N PHE A 211 10.43 -5.28 0.50
CA PHE A 211 10.42 -4.06 1.32
C PHE A 211 9.85 -4.33 2.72
N ALA A 212 8.68 -4.97 2.78
CA ALA A 212 7.99 -5.25 4.03
C ALA A 212 8.82 -6.14 4.98
N ARG A 213 9.49 -7.17 4.44
CA ARG A 213 10.40 -8.04 5.19
C ARG A 213 11.65 -7.28 5.66
N ALA A 214 12.25 -6.45 4.81
CA ALA A 214 13.42 -5.65 5.14
C ALA A 214 13.14 -4.60 6.23
N TYR A 215 11.96 -3.97 6.21
CA TYR A 215 11.51 -3.07 7.27
C TYR A 215 11.21 -3.83 8.58
N GLY A 216 10.80 -5.09 8.47
CA GLY A 216 10.42 -5.95 9.61
C GLY A 216 8.94 -5.86 9.98
N LEU A 217 8.05 -5.72 8.99
CA LEU A 217 6.60 -5.76 9.21
C LEU A 217 6.10 -7.17 9.57
N THR A 218 5.22 -7.24 10.56
CA THR A 218 4.49 -8.47 10.93
C THR A 218 3.53 -8.91 9.83
N ASP A 219 3.08 -10.17 9.83
CA ASP A 219 2.17 -10.72 8.82
C ASP A 219 0.89 -9.87 8.69
N ALA A 220 0.31 -9.46 9.82
CA ALA A 220 -0.86 -8.59 9.85
C ALA A 220 -0.58 -7.21 9.22
N GLN A 221 0.58 -6.61 9.52
CA GLN A 221 0.98 -5.34 8.92
C GLN A 221 1.26 -5.48 7.42
N ARG A 222 1.82 -6.60 6.97
CA ARG A 222 2.05 -6.86 5.53
C ARG A 222 0.73 -6.97 4.76
N ALA A 223 -0.27 -7.64 5.34
CA ALA A 223 -1.60 -7.73 4.76
C ALA A 223 -2.32 -6.37 4.72
N ALA A 224 -2.13 -5.52 5.74
CA ALA A 224 -2.74 -4.19 5.80
C ALA A 224 -1.99 -3.11 4.99
N LEU A 225 -0.76 -3.37 4.56
CA LEU A 225 0.11 -2.38 3.90
C LEU A 225 -0.53 -1.77 2.62
N PRO A 226 -1.15 -2.54 1.70
CA PRO A 226 -1.77 -1.98 0.51
C PRO A 226 -2.97 -1.07 0.82
N GLU A 227 -3.86 -1.50 1.72
CA GLU A 227 -5.02 -0.72 2.16
C GLU A 227 -4.55 0.60 2.80
N THR A 228 -3.53 0.53 3.65
CA THR A 228 -2.91 1.73 4.26
C THR A 228 -2.32 2.67 3.21
N ALA A 229 -1.69 2.13 2.15
CA ALA A 229 -1.14 2.95 1.08
C ALA A 229 -2.25 3.70 0.32
N ALA A 230 -3.34 3.01 -0.01
CA ALA A 230 -4.50 3.63 -0.65
C ALA A 230 -5.14 4.72 0.23
N GLU A 231 -5.35 4.44 1.52
CA GLU A 231 -5.85 5.42 2.49
C GLU A 231 -4.93 6.65 2.58
N ARG A 232 -3.61 6.42 2.62
CA ARG A 232 -2.59 7.48 2.65
C ARG A 232 -2.64 8.37 1.43
N LEU A 233 -2.87 7.81 0.24
CA LEU A 233 -3.02 8.58 -1.00
C LEU A 233 -4.32 9.39 -1.00
N ARG A 234 -5.44 8.83 -0.53
CA ARG A 234 -6.69 9.57 -0.40
C ARG A 234 -6.58 10.73 0.60
N ALA A 235 -5.88 10.52 1.72
CA ALA A 235 -5.55 11.58 2.68
C ALA A 235 -4.66 12.67 2.05
N HIS A 236 -3.71 12.30 1.19
CA HIS A 236 -2.90 13.27 0.45
C HIS A 236 -3.77 14.10 -0.50
N VAL A 237 -4.69 13.48 -1.22
CA VAL A 237 -5.63 14.16 -2.12
C VAL A 237 -6.55 15.11 -1.36
N ALA A 238 -7.06 14.71 -0.20
CA ALA A 238 -7.85 15.60 0.66
C ALA A 238 -7.06 16.86 1.04
N LEU A 239 -5.81 16.69 1.50
CA LEU A 239 -4.92 17.82 1.80
C LEU A 239 -4.69 18.70 0.57
N MET A 240 -4.41 18.12 -0.60
CA MET A 240 -4.20 18.90 -1.84
C MET A 240 -5.42 19.76 -2.18
N ARG A 241 -6.63 19.21 -2.03
CA ARG A 241 -7.89 19.92 -2.28
C ARG A 241 -8.13 21.04 -1.27
N ASP A 242 -7.88 20.77 0.02
CA ASP A 242 -8.01 21.78 1.07
C ASP A 242 -7.03 22.94 0.88
N GLN A 243 -5.77 22.64 0.54
CA GLN A 243 -4.75 23.66 0.28
C GLN A 243 -5.07 24.49 -0.97
N ALA A 244 -5.57 23.86 -2.03
CA ALA A 244 -6.03 24.59 -3.22
C ALA A 244 -7.23 25.48 -2.90
N ALA A 245 -8.19 25.00 -2.10
CA ALA A 245 -9.35 25.77 -1.66
C ALA A 245 -8.95 26.96 -0.74
N ALA A 246 -7.86 26.81 0.02
CA ALA A 246 -7.25 27.87 0.81
C ALA A 246 -6.44 28.88 -0.02
N GLY A 247 -6.32 28.68 -1.34
CA GLY A 247 -5.69 29.62 -2.28
C GLY A 247 -4.21 29.35 -2.58
N HIS A 248 -3.66 28.19 -2.21
CA HIS A 248 -2.28 27.85 -2.55
C HIS A 248 -2.12 27.52 -4.05
N GLU A 249 -1.46 28.39 -4.81
CA GLU A 249 -1.34 28.31 -6.28
C GLU A 249 -0.70 27.01 -6.77
N ALA A 250 0.33 26.50 -6.09
CA ALA A 250 0.99 25.25 -6.47
C ALA A 250 0.03 24.05 -6.41
N PHE A 251 -0.80 23.96 -5.35
CA PHE A 251 -1.80 22.91 -5.23
C PHE A 251 -2.92 23.07 -6.26
N ALA A 252 -3.38 24.30 -6.51
CA ALA A 252 -4.37 24.57 -7.56
C ALA A 252 -3.88 24.12 -8.95
N ARG A 253 -2.61 24.36 -9.27
CA ARG A 253 -1.96 23.86 -10.49
C ARG A 253 -1.91 22.34 -10.53
N HIS A 254 -1.50 21.67 -9.45
CA HIS A 254 -1.48 20.21 -9.39
C HIS A 254 -2.87 19.59 -9.63
N LEU A 255 -3.95 20.19 -9.11
CA LEU A 255 -5.32 19.75 -9.39
C LEU A 255 -5.70 19.94 -10.85
N ALA A 256 -5.36 21.09 -11.44
CA ALA A 256 -5.60 21.36 -12.86
C ALA A 256 -4.87 20.37 -13.78
N GLU A 257 -3.65 19.96 -13.40
CA GLU A 257 -2.84 18.95 -14.09
C GLU A 257 -3.33 17.51 -13.85
N GLY A 258 -4.27 17.31 -12.90
CA GLY A 258 -4.90 16.02 -12.62
C GLY A 258 -4.11 15.11 -11.68
N HIS A 259 -3.18 15.64 -10.90
CA HIS A 259 -2.39 14.84 -9.95
C HIS A 259 -3.28 14.16 -8.89
N ASP A 260 -4.36 14.82 -8.46
CA ASP A 260 -5.31 14.22 -7.51
C ASP A 260 -6.03 13.01 -8.11
N ARG A 261 -6.47 13.10 -9.36
CA ARG A 261 -7.11 12.00 -10.08
C ARG A 261 -6.15 10.83 -10.27
N ARG A 262 -4.85 11.10 -10.50
CA ARG A 262 -3.80 10.08 -10.56
C ARG A 262 -3.68 9.34 -9.22
N TYR A 263 -3.50 10.06 -8.13
CA TYR A 263 -3.40 9.43 -6.80
C TYR A 263 -4.64 8.62 -6.41
N LEU A 264 -5.85 9.07 -6.78
CA LEU A 264 -7.07 8.29 -6.57
C LEU A 264 -7.11 7.01 -7.42
N THR A 265 -6.67 7.10 -8.68
CA THR A 265 -6.56 5.95 -9.57
C THR A 265 -5.57 4.92 -9.01
N ASP A 266 -4.43 5.39 -8.50
CA ASP A 266 -3.43 4.53 -7.90
C ASP A 266 -3.93 3.91 -6.60
N ALA A 267 -4.64 4.67 -5.75
CA ALA A 267 -5.26 4.14 -4.53
C ALA A 267 -6.23 2.99 -4.85
N ASP A 268 -7.12 3.17 -5.82
CA ASP A 268 -8.09 2.13 -6.23
C ASP A 268 -7.40 0.93 -6.90
N TRP A 269 -6.32 1.16 -7.64
CA TRP A 269 -5.49 0.10 -8.20
C TRP A 269 -4.82 -0.72 -7.10
N ILE A 270 -4.24 -0.05 -6.10
CA ILE A 270 -3.53 -0.68 -4.99
C ILE A 270 -4.46 -1.59 -4.18
N GLU A 271 -5.65 -1.11 -3.82
CA GLU A 271 -6.62 -1.92 -3.08
C GLU A 271 -7.03 -3.16 -3.87
N ARG A 272 -7.30 -2.99 -5.16
CA ARG A 272 -7.78 -4.09 -6.01
C ARG A 272 -6.70 -5.12 -6.29
N VAL A 273 -5.49 -4.66 -6.62
CA VAL A 273 -4.42 -5.53 -7.11
C VAL A 273 -3.58 -6.05 -5.97
N TYR A 274 -3.24 -5.21 -4.99
CA TYR A 274 -2.35 -5.60 -3.89
C TYR A 274 -3.09 -5.86 -2.59
N GLY A 275 -4.20 -5.17 -2.33
CA GLY A 275 -5.02 -5.32 -1.12
C GLY A 275 -6.11 -6.40 -1.20
N GLY A 276 -6.33 -7.01 -2.37
CA GLY A 276 -7.32 -8.06 -2.55
C GLY A 276 -8.78 -7.59 -2.50
N LEU A 277 -9.07 -6.29 -2.57
CA LEU A 277 -10.45 -5.79 -2.59
C LEU A 277 -11.05 -5.94 -4.00
N LEU A 278 -11.99 -6.88 -4.19
CA LEU A 278 -12.65 -7.08 -5.48
C LEU A 278 -14.09 -6.57 -5.41
N ARG A 279 -14.56 -5.99 -6.52
CA ARG A 279 -15.94 -5.50 -6.65
C ARG A 279 -16.63 -6.23 -7.80
N GLY A 280 -17.75 -6.85 -7.47
CA GLY A 280 -18.75 -7.32 -8.42
C GLY A 280 -19.75 -6.22 -8.76
N THR A 281 -20.82 -6.61 -9.47
CA THR A 281 -21.96 -5.71 -9.73
C THR A 281 -22.78 -5.47 -8.47
N ARG A 282 -22.87 -6.47 -7.58
CA ARG A 282 -23.70 -6.47 -6.36
C ARG A 282 -22.90 -6.81 -5.11
N LEU A 283 -21.65 -7.23 -5.27
CA LEU A 283 -20.83 -7.80 -4.22
C LEU A 283 -19.55 -6.99 -4.00
N THR A 284 -19.16 -6.89 -2.74
CA THR A 284 -17.80 -6.55 -2.32
C THR A 284 -17.14 -7.82 -1.80
N LEU A 285 -15.90 -8.03 -2.20
CA LEU A 285 -15.07 -9.15 -1.76
C LEU A 285 -13.84 -8.58 -1.10
N ARG A 286 -13.71 -8.77 0.22
CA ARG A 286 -12.53 -8.33 0.96
C ARG A 286 -11.82 -9.52 1.60
N PRO A 287 -10.49 -9.48 1.77
CA PRO A 287 -9.79 -10.48 2.57
C PRO A 287 -10.45 -10.66 3.95
N VAL A 288 -10.55 -11.90 4.41
CA VAL A 288 -10.97 -12.19 5.79
C VAL A 288 -9.95 -11.62 6.78
N ARG A 289 -10.46 -11.10 7.90
CA ARG A 289 -9.68 -10.50 8.98
C ARG A 289 -9.87 -11.30 10.27
N PRO A 290 -8.96 -11.19 11.25
CA PRO A 290 -9.13 -11.84 12.56
C PRO A 290 -10.50 -11.54 13.23
N GLN A 291 -11.07 -10.37 12.98
CA GLN A 291 -12.37 -9.94 13.51
C GLN A 291 -13.56 -10.69 12.88
N ASP A 292 -13.38 -11.35 11.73
CA ASP A 292 -14.44 -12.13 11.08
C ASP A 292 -14.60 -13.53 11.69
N HIS A 293 -13.73 -13.92 12.64
CA HIS A 293 -13.69 -15.26 13.23
C HIS A 293 -15.04 -15.77 13.72
N ALA A 294 -15.74 -14.97 14.53
CA ALA A 294 -17.02 -15.38 15.12
C ALA A 294 -18.08 -15.65 14.03
N TRP A 295 -18.11 -14.83 12.98
CA TRP A 295 -19.04 -14.99 11.87
C TRP A 295 -18.67 -16.20 11.00
N LEU A 296 -17.38 -16.40 10.72
CA LEU A 296 -16.90 -17.55 9.95
C LEU A 296 -17.17 -18.88 10.67
N LEU A 297 -17.01 -18.91 12.00
CA LEU A 297 -17.31 -20.08 12.81
C LEU A 297 -18.79 -20.45 12.73
N ASP A 298 -19.69 -19.48 12.89
CA ASP A 298 -21.14 -19.71 12.76
C ASP A 298 -21.50 -20.19 11.35
N HIS A 299 -21.03 -19.47 10.32
CA HIS A 299 -21.29 -19.77 8.92
C HIS A 299 -20.80 -21.17 8.50
N TRP A 300 -19.58 -21.56 8.85
CA TRP A 300 -19.02 -22.86 8.46
C TRP A 300 -19.45 -24.03 9.35
N THR A 301 -20.09 -23.79 10.50
CA THR A 301 -20.67 -24.87 11.31
C THR A 301 -22.16 -25.08 11.03
N ALA A 302 -22.80 -24.20 10.26
CA ALA A 302 -24.17 -24.37 9.79
C ALA A 302 -24.32 -25.66 8.95
N PRO A 303 -25.27 -26.57 9.28
CA PRO A 303 -25.42 -27.86 8.60
C PRO A 303 -25.62 -27.75 7.09
N ASP A 304 -26.39 -26.76 6.64
CA ASP A 304 -26.67 -26.55 5.21
C ASP A 304 -25.43 -26.06 4.44
N VAL A 305 -24.49 -25.38 5.11
CA VAL A 305 -23.25 -24.87 4.51
C VAL A 305 -22.17 -25.95 4.50
N ARG A 306 -21.93 -26.62 5.64
CA ARG A 306 -20.84 -27.59 5.79
C ARG A 306 -21.09 -28.93 5.10
N ARG A 307 -22.34 -29.21 4.70
CA ARG A 307 -22.70 -30.44 3.98
C ARG A 307 -21.77 -30.83 2.83
N PHE A 308 -21.23 -29.84 2.11
CA PHE A 308 -20.28 -30.04 0.99
C PHE A 308 -18.99 -29.23 1.18
N LEU A 309 -18.67 -28.89 2.42
CA LEU A 309 -17.51 -28.08 2.76
C LEU A 309 -16.85 -28.66 4.00
N TYR A 310 -15.53 -28.86 3.97
CA TYR A 310 -14.80 -29.53 5.06
C TYR A 310 -15.36 -30.92 5.40
N ASP A 311 -15.72 -31.70 4.38
CA ASP A 311 -16.15 -33.10 4.51
C ASP A 311 -17.35 -33.33 5.47
N ASP A 312 -18.23 -32.33 5.61
CA ASP A 312 -19.33 -32.33 6.59
C ASP A 312 -18.85 -32.52 8.05
N GLU A 313 -17.62 -32.09 8.35
CA GLU A 313 -17.10 -31.99 9.71
C GLU A 313 -17.51 -30.66 10.36
N VAL A 314 -17.61 -30.65 11.69
CA VAL A 314 -17.85 -29.41 12.45
C VAL A 314 -16.50 -28.80 12.79
N LEU A 315 -16.17 -27.66 12.19
CA LEU A 315 -14.93 -26.96 12.50
C LEU A 315 -14.92 -26.44 13.93
N THR A 316 -13.76 -26.57 14.56
CA THR A 316 -13.45 -25.96 15.85
C THR A 316 -13.06 -24.49 15.66
N SER A 317 -13.20 -23.70 16.73
CA SER A 317 -12.71 -22.31 16.79
C SER A 317 -11.24 -22.19 16.35
N ASP A 318 -10.39 -23.13 16.75
CA ASP A 318 -8.95 -23.11 16.45
C ASP A 318 -8.70 -23.38 14.96
N GLN A 319 -9.45 -24.30 14.34
CA GLN A 319 -9.36 -24.55 12.90
C GLN A 319 -9.77 -23.32 12.08
N VAL A 320 -10.83 -22.62 12.48
CA VAL A 320 -11.24 -21.36 11.82
C VAL A 320 -10.18 -20.28 11.99
N GLY A 321 -9.58 -20.17 13.18
CA GLY A 321 -8.46 -19.26 13.43
C GLY A 321 -7.26 -19.54 12.53
N ALA A 322 -6.85 -20.81 12.42
CA ALA A 322 -5.75 -21.23 11.56
C ALA A 322 -6.01 -20.93 10.08
N GLU A 323 -7.27 -21.05 9.62
CA GLU A 323 -7.66 -20.70 8.25
C GLU A 323 -7.55 -19.20 7.96
N ILE A 324 -7.96 -18.36 8.92
CA ILE A 324 -7.80 -16.90 8.80
C ILE A 324 -6.31 -16.53 8.77
N GLU A 325 -5.49 -17.10 9.65
CA GLU A 325 -4.05 -16.86 9.67
C GLU A 325 -3.37 -17.28 8.35
N ARG A 326 -3.76 -18.44 7.81
CA ARG A 326 -3.30 -18.92 6.50
C ARG A 326 -3.69 -17.94 5.39
N SER A 327 -4.93 -17.46 5.39
CA SER A 327 -5.42 -16.47 4.42
C SER A 327 -4.64 -15.15 4.50
N VAL A 328 -4.44 -14.61 5.71
CA VAL A 328 -3.67 -13.38 5.94
C VAL A 328 -2.25 -13.51 5.39
N ARG A 329 -1.60 -14.65 5.62
CA ARG A 329 -0.28 -14.93 5.05
C ARG A 329 -0.33 -15.04 3.52
N GLY A 330 -1.31 -15.76 2.97
CA GLY A 330 -1.49 -15.91 1.53
C GLY A 330 -1.64 -14.56 0.80
N PHE A 331 -2.43 -13.63 1.33
CA PHE A 331 -2.52 -12.29 0.73
C PHE A 331 -1.20 -11.51 0.80
N ALA A 332 -0.47 -11.64 1.91
CA ALA A 332 0.81 -10.98 2.09
C ALA A 332 1.92 -11.52 1.19
N GLU A 333 1.87 -12.80 0.80
CA GLU A 333 2.94 -13.47 0.05
C GLU A 333 2.57 -13.69 -1.42
N ASP A 334 1.39 -14.26 -1.67
CA ASP A 334 0.97 -14.73 -2.98
C ASP A 334 -0.13 -13.83 -3.60
N GLY A 335 -0.79 -13.01 -2.79
CA GLY A 335 -1.85 -12.09 -3.23
C GLY A 335 -3.24 -12.73 -3.30
N TYR A 336 -3.40 -13.93 -2.79
CA TYR A 336 -4.70 -14.61 -2.70
C TYR A 336 -4.87 -15.32 -1.36
N GLY A 337 -6.12 -15.61 -1.03
CA GLY A 337 -6.48 -16.34 0.18
C GLY A 337 -7.98 -16.57 0.20
N LEU A 338 -8.59 -16.28 1.33
CA LEU A 338 -10.03 -16.32 1.53
C LEU A 338 -10.61 -14.91 1.58
N TRP A 339 -11.59 -14.66 0.72
CA TRP A 339 -12.41 -13.45 0.74
C TRP A 339 -13.71 -13.70 1.47
N LEU A 340 -14.13 -12.72 2.27
CA LEU A 340 -15.50 -12.58 2.73
C LEU A 340 -16.34 -11.94 1.61
N VAL A 341 -17.52 -12.50 1.37
CA VAL A 341 -18.49 -12.00 0.40
C VAL A 341 -19.50 -11.13 1.12
N GLU A 342 -19.51 -9.85 0.77
CA GLU A 342 -20.44 -8.85 1.28
C GLU A 342 -21.37 -8.40 0.15
N ALA A 343 -22.66 -8.28 0.44
CA ALA A 343 -23.67 -7.84 -0.53
C ALA A 343 -24.31 -6.55 -0.06
N ALA A 344 -24.48 -5.59 -0.97
CA ALA A 344 -25.17 -4.34 -0.65
C ALA A 344 -26.63 -4.64 -0.27
N GLY A 345 -27.01 -4.32 0.97
CA GLY A 345 -28.39 -4.35 1.48
C GLY A 345 -29.16 -5.66 1.24
N VAL A 346 -28.87 -6.69 2.02
CA VAL A 346 -29.95 -7.53 2.54
C VAL A 346 -30.32 -6.88 3.87
N ASP A 347 -31.57 -6.43 4.01
CA ASP A 347 -32.08 -5.81 5.24
C ASP A 347 -31.50 -6.51 6.48
N SER A 348 -30.73 -5.78 7.29
CA SER A 348 -30.43 -6.23 8.63
C SER A 348 -31.74 -6.14 9.40
N ASP A 349 -32.25 -7.29 9.86
CA ASP A 349 -33.47 -7.35 10.63
C ASP A 349 -33.42 -6.33 11.77
N ALA A 350 -34.40 -5.43 11.77
CA ALA A 350 -34.60 -4.42 12.78
C ALA A 350 -34.99 -5.07 14.11
N ASP A 351 -34.01 -5.32 14.99
CA ASP A 351 -34.28 -5.42 16.44
C ASP A 351 -33.10 -5.00 17.34
N THR A 352 -32.32 -4.01 16.92
CA THR A 352 -31.43 -3.28 17.84
C THR A 352 -31.98 -1.87 18.09
N SER A 353 -32.46 -1.67 19.31
CA SER A 353 -33.02 -0.43 19.83
C SER A 353 -32.11 0.79 19.56
N PRO A 354 -32.63 1.95 19.10
CA PRO A 354 -31.82 3.06 18.55
C PRO A 354 -31.11 3.94 19.58
N LEU A 355 -30.85 3.46 20.81
CA LEU A 355 -30.41 4.34 21.91
C LEU A 355 -28.90 4.32 22.21
N ASP A 356 -28.09 3.54 21.49
CA ASP A 356 -26.63 3.49 21.67
C ASP A 356 -25.80 3.82 20.40
N ALA A 357 -26.39 4.45 19.38
CA ALA A 357 -25.68 4.80 18.15
C ALA A 357 -24.80 6.07 18.33
N GLY A 358 -23.55 5.86 18.74
CA GLY A 358 -22.43 6.74 18.38
C GLY A 358 -21.94 6.40 16.96
N ASP A 359 -21.80 7.44 16.15
CA ASP A 359 -21.31 7.46 14.76
C ASP A 359 -22.18 6.76 13.69
N ALA A 360 -22.38 7.48 12.58
CA ALA A 360 -23.28 7.13 11.50
C ALA A 360 -22.88 5.80 10.84
N ALA A 361 -23.72 4.77 10.99
CA ALA A 361 -23.62 3.54 10.21
C ALA A 361 -23.88 3.83 8.73
N GLU A 362 -22.84 3.76 7.90
CA GLU A 362 -22.98 3.53 6.45
C GLU A 362 -23.89 2.31 6.23
N ALA A 363 -24.73 2.33 5.21
CA ALA A 363 -25.66 1.24 4.90
C ALA A 363 -24.90 -0.11 4.87
N GLY A 364 -25.06 -0.92 5.92
CA GLY A 364 -24.20 -2.08 6.16
C GLY A 364 -24.35 -3.11 5.06
N GLU A 365 -23.26 -3.47 4.40
CA GLU A 365 -23.21 -4.62 3.51
C GLU A 365 -23.37 -5.90 4.35
N ALA A 366 -24.30 -6.78 3.97
CA ALA A 366 -24.54 -8.03 4.67
C ALA A 366 -23.46 -9.04 4.30
N ARG A 367 -22.86 -9.69 5.30
CA ARG A 367 -21.93 -10.81 5.10
C ARG A 367 -22.74 -12.04 4.69
N ILE A 368 -22.49 -12.56 3.49
CA ILE A 368 -23.33 -13.61 2.89
C ILE A 368 -22.55 -14.87 2.50
N GLY A 369 -21.24 -14.92 2.71
CA GLY A 369 -20.45 -16.10 2.39
C GLY A 369 -18.96 -15.85 2.31
N THR A 370 -18.26 -16.83 1.74
CA THR A 370 -16.83 -16.78 1.44
C THR A 370 -16.53 -17.33 0.06
N VAL A 371 -15.42 -16.89 -0.53
CA VAL A 371 -14.81 -17.47 -1.73
C VAL A 371 -13.30 -17.43 -1.56
N GLY A 372 -12.58 -18.45 -1.97
CA GLY A 372 -11.14 -18.52 -1.73
C GLY A 372 -10.39 -19.35 -2.75
N ILE A 373 -9.07 -19.18 -2.73
CA ILE A 373 -8.11 -19.99 -3.46
C ILE A 373 -7.26 -20.74 -2.45
N ARG A 374 -7.08 -22.05 -2.64
CA ARG A 374 -6.18 -22.86 -1.80
C ARG A 374 -5.44 -23.91 -2.64
N PRO A 375 -4.29 -24.42 -2.16
CA PRO A 375 -3.63 -25.55 -2.81
C PRO A 375 -4.53 -26.77 -2.90
N LEU A 376 -4.52 -27.43 -4.06
CA LEU A 376 -5.14 -28.72 -4.30
C LEU A 376 -4.02 -29.76 -4.55
N GLU A 377 -3.87 -30.68 -3.59
CA GLU A 377 -2.91 -31.81 -3.53
C GLU A 377 -1.98 -31.99 -4.75
N ASP A 378 -0.78 -31.39 -4.72
CA ASP A 378 0.27 -31.47 -5.76
C ASP A 378 -0.16 -31.19 -7.21
N LEU A 379 -1.40 -30.75 -7.43
CA LEU A 379 -2.03 -30.61 -8.72
C LEU A 379 -2.12 -29.14 -9.15
N GLY A 380 -2.35 -28.24 -8.19
CA GLY A 380 -2.40 -26.81 -8.47
C GLY A 380 -3.15 -26.03 -7.39
N LEU A 381 -3.93 -25.04 -7.83
CA LEU A 381 -4.74 -24.19 -6.97
C LEU A 381 -6.21 -24.42 -7.31
N GLU A 382 -7.05 -24.56 -6.28
CA GLU A 382 -8.49 -24.69 -6.44
C GLU A 382 -9.25 -23.47 -5.93
N LEU A 383 -10.34 -23.18 -6.62
CA LEU A 383 -11.36 -22.23 -6.23
C LEU A 383 -12.44 -22.93 -5.41
N TYR A 384 -12.73 -22.40 -4.22
CA TYR A 384 -13.80 -22.89 -3.35
C TYR A 384 -14.65 -21.72 -2.85
N TYR A 385 -15.90 -21.98 -2.49
CA TYR A 385 -16.82 -20.96 -2.01
C TYR A 385 -17.93 -21.57 -1.16
N SER A 386 -18.51 -20.74 -0.31
CA SER A 386 -19.65 -21.08 0.53
C SER A 386 -20.54 -19.85 0.68
N LEU A 387 -21.86 -20.00 0.61
CA LEU A 387 -22.81 -18.90 0.82
C LEU A 387 -23.80 -19.28 1.92
N ALA A 388 -24.27 -18.29 2.66
CA ALA A 388 -25.37 -18.45 3.61
C ALA A 388 -26.64 -18.89 2.84
N PRO A 389 -27.49 -19.76 3.41
CA PRO A 389 -28.68 -20.29 2.73
C PRO A 389 -29.60 -19.22 2.14
N GLU A 390 -29.74 -18.07 2.81
CA GLU A 390 -30.59 -16.94 2.43
C GLU A 390 -30.13 -16.26 1.12
N ALA A 391 -28.84 -16.44 0.80
CA ALA A 391 -28.17 -15.89 -0.37
C ALA A 391 -28.18 -16.85 -1.58
N TRP A 392 -28.65 -18.09 -1.43
CA TRP A 392 -28.68 -19.09 -2.51
C TRP A 392 -29.66 -18.73 -3.63
N GLY A 393 -29.40 -19.25 -4.83
CA GLY A 393 -30.28 -19.03 -5.99
C GLY A 393 -30.27 -17.61 -6.59
N ARG A 394 -29.55 -16.66 -5.98
CA ARG A 394 -29.47 -15.26 -6.43
C ARG A 394 -28.29 -14.97 -7.38
N GLY A 395 -27.51 -15.99 -7.71
CA GLY A 395 -26.33 -15.88 -8.60
C GLY A 395 -25.08 -15.29 -7.95
N TYR A 396 -25.08 -15.06 -6.63
CA TYR A 396 -23.95 -14.48 -5.92
C TYR A 396 -22.70 -15.35 -5.97
N ALA A 397 -22.83 -16.68 -5.89
CA ALA A 397 -21.66 -17.57 -5.92
C ALA A 397 -20.95 -17.49 -7.28
N THR A 398 -21.70 -17.47 -8.38
CA THR A 398 -21.14 -17.29 -9.73
C THR A 398 -20.42 -15.94 -9.87
N GLU A 399 -21.02 -14.88 -9.33
CA GLU A 399 -20.42 -13.53 -9.37
C GLU A 399 -19.15 -13.46 -8.54
N ALA A 400 -19.16 -13.97 -7.31
CA ALA A 400 -18.02 -13.99 -6.40
C ALA A 400 -16.86 -14.83 -6.97
N ALA A 401 -17.17 -16.06 -7.38
CA ALA A 401 -16.20 -16.99 -7.97
C ALA A 401 -15.64 -16.46 -9.30
N GLY A 402 -16.46 -15.77 -10.10
CA GLY A 402 -16.02 -15.09 -11.32
C GLY A 402 -15.02 -13.97 -11.04
N ALA A 403 -15.30 -13.10 -10.07
CA ALA A 403 -14.39 -12.02 -9.69
C ALA A 403 -13.03 -12.54 -9.18
N VAL A 404 -13.03 -13.60 -8.36
CA VAL A 404 -11.79 -14.24 -7.89
C VAL A 404 -11.02 -14.90 -9.03
N ARG A 405 -11.72 -15.59 -9.95
CA ARG A 405 -11.09 -16.17 -11.16
C ARG A 405 -10.41 -15.09 -12.01
N ASP A 406 -11.10 -13.99 -12.27
CA ASP A 406 -10.58 -12.92 -13.12
C ASP A 406 -9.37 -12.23 -12.45
N HIS A 407 -9.40 -12.07 -11.12
CA HIS A 407 -8.26 -11.59 -10.35
C HIS A 407 -7.06 -12.55 -10.41
N ALA A 408 -7.32 -13.85 -10.26
CA ALA A 408 -6.31 -14.90 -10.28
C ALA A 408 -5.59 -15.00 -11.63
N LEU A 409 -6.36 -15.09 -12.72
CA LEU A 409 -5.79 -15.30 -14.05
C LEU A 409 -5.22 -14.02 -14.65
N GLY A 410 -5.77 -12.86 -14.32
CA GLY A 410 -5.29 -11.56 -14.79
C GLY A 410 -4.23 -10.95 -13.87
N PRO A 411 -4.60 -10.09 -12.90
CA PRO A 411 -3.65 -9.41 -12.02
C PRO A 411 -2.62 -10.29 -11.31
N LEU A 412 -2.98 -11.49 -10.86
CA LEU A 412 -2.02 -12.40 -10.21
C LEU A 412 -1.20 -13.22 -11.22
N GLY A 413 -1.67 -13.36 -12.46
CA GLY A 413 -0.99 -14.14 -13.50
C GLY A 413 -0.90 -15.63 -13.19
N LEU A 414 -1.84 -16.17 -12.40
CA LEU A 414 -1.90 -17.60 -12.13
C LEU A 414 -2.24 -18.37 -13.42
N PRO A 415 -1.58 -19.52 -13.69
CA PRO A 415 -1.72 -20.21 -14.97
C PRO A 415 -3.09 -20.86 -15.16
N GLU A 416 -3.68 -21.37 -14.08
CA GLU A 416 -5.01 -21.96 -14.06
C GLU A 416 -5.61 -21.96 -12.64
N LEU A 417 -6.93 -22.14 -12.57
CA LEU A 417 -7.66 -22.48 -11.35
C LEU A 417 -8.49 -23.73 -11.58
N LEU A 418 -8.41 -24.65 -10.63
CA LEU A 418 -9.15 -25.90 -10.60
C LEU A 418 -10.37 -25.78 -9.69
N ALA A 419 -11.24 -26.78 -9.72
CA ALA A 419 -12.29 -26.93 -8.71
C ALA A 419 -12.58 -28.42 -8.49
N GLU A 420 -12.87 -28.78 -7.25
CA GLU A 420 -13.41 -30.09 -6.89
C GLU A 420 -14.87 -29.96 -6.44
N VAL A 421 -15.71 -30.90 -6.89
CA VAL A 421 -17.13 -30.91 -6.56
C VAL A 421 -17.57 -32.33 -6.18
N ASP A 422 -18.12 -32.49 -4.98
CA ASP A 422 -18.73 -33.73 -4.53
C ASP A 422 -19.88 -34.18 -5.43
N GLU A 423 -20.00 -35.50 -5.62
CA GLU A 423 -21.16 -36.10 -6.25
C GLU A 423 -22.46 -35.66 -5.54
N GLY A 424 -23.44 -35.22 -6.34
CA GLY A 424 -24.72 -34.70 -5.82
C GLY A 424 -24.74 -33.19 -5.53
N ASN A 425 -23.61 -32.50 -5.51
CA ASN A 425 -23.56 -31.03 -5.42
C ASN A 425 -23.81 -30.37 -6.79
N LEU A 426 -25.04 -30.52 -7.29
CA LEU A 426 -25.47 -30.03 -8.60
C LEU A 426 -25.36 -28.50 -8.73
N ALA A 427 -25.51 -27.78 -7.61
CA ALA A 427 -25.39 -26.33 -7.60
C ALA A 427 -23.94 -25.89 -7.92
N SER A 428 -22.95 -26.49 -7.24
CA SER A 428 -21.54 -26.19 -7.48
C SER A 428 -21.11 -26.62 -8.89
N ALA A 429 -21.53 -27.81 -9.34
CA ALA A 429 -21.27 -28.28 -10.70
C ALA A 429 -21.79 -27.31 -11.78
N ALA A 430 -22.97 -26.73 -11.56
CA ALA A 430 -23.54 -25.72 -12.46
C ALA A 430 -22.77 -24.38 -12.43
N ILE A 431 -22.23 -23.99 -11.28
CA ILE A 431 -21.44 -22.76 -11.13
C ILE A 431 -20.10 -22.91 -11.82
N VAL A 432 -19.33 -23.98 -11.55
CA VAL A 432 -18.00 -24.18 -12.16
C VAL A 432 -18.10 -24.31 -13.69
N ALA A 433 -19.18 -24.91 -14.21
CA ALA A 433 -19.45 -24.95 -15.64
C ALA A 433 -19.73 -23.56 -16.24
N LYS A 434 -20.47 -22.69 -15.53
CA LYS A 434 -20.69 -21.28 -15.94
C LYS A 434 -19.41 -20.46 -15.93
N LEU A 435 -18.45 -20.81 -15.06
CA LEU A 435 -17.13 -20.19 -15.01
C LEU A 435 -16.19 -20.67 -16.12
N GLY A 436 -16.65 -21.60 -16.98
CA GLY A 436 -15.88 -22.09 -18.13
C GLY A 436 -15.01 -23.30 -17.81
N LEU A 437 -15.17 -23.94 -16.64
CA LEU A 437 -14.42 -25.14 -16.31
C LEU A 437 -15.14 -26.40 -16.83
N GLU A 438 -14.34 -27.40 -17.22
CA GLU A 438 -14.80 -28.71 -17.71
C GLU A 438 -14.28 -29.84 -16.83
N PRO A 439 -15.09 -30.91 -16.63
CA PRO A 439 -14.67 -32.07 -15.85
C PRO A 439 -13.54 -32.81 -16.57
N PHE A 440 -12.52 -33.25 -15.84
CA PHE A 440 -11.40 -34.00 -16.44
C PHE A 440 -10.99 -35.26 -15.66
N GLU A 441 -11.38 -35.39 -14.39
CA GLU A 441 -11.03 -36.54 -13.55
C GLU A 441 -12.13 -36.78 -12.49
N VAL A 442 -12.31 -38.03 -12.09
CA VAL A 442 -13.15 -38.43 -10.95
C VAL A 442 -12.25 -39.11 -9.93
N VAL A 443 -12.29 -38.63 -8.68
CA VAL A 443 -11.45 -39.13 -7.58
C VAL A 443 -12.30 -39.59 -6.41
N PRO A 444 -11.80 -40.47 -5.53
CA PRO A 444 -12.49 -40.80 -4.28
C PRO A 444 -12.54 -39.58 -3.34
N GLY A 445 -13.68 -39.32 -2.70
CA GLY A 445 -13.86 -38.32 -1.66
C GLY A 445 -14.55 -38.91 -0.42
N VAL A 446 -14.59 -38.14 0.68
CA VAL A 446 -15.14 -38.60 1.97
C VAL A 446 -16.66 -38.84 1.89
N LEU A 447 -17.37 -37.98 1.18
CA LEU A 447 -18.83 -38.04 1.02
C LEU A 447 -19.28 -38.90 -0.19
N GLY A 448 -18.32 -39.40 -0.96
CA GLY A 448 -18.54 -40.08 -2.24
C GLY A 448 -17.48 -39.68 -3.28
N PRO A 449 -17.59 -40.15 -4.52
CA PRO A 449 -16.76 -39.67 -5.61
C PRO A 449 -16.84 -38.14 -5.77
N MET A 450 -15.72 -37.51 -6.11
CA MET A 450 -15.63 -36.09 -6.43
C MET A 450 -15.20 -35.94 -7.89
N VAL A 451 -15.70 -34.91 -8.55
CA VAL A 451 -15.31 -34.56 -9.93
C VAL A 451 -14.38 -33.35 -9.90
N ARG A 452 -13.23 -33.49 -10.55
CA ARG A 452 -12.27 -32.41 -10.76
C ARG A 452 -12.54 -31.67 -12.06
N TYR A 453 -12.49 -30.36 -11.98
CA TYR A 453 -12.74 -29.43 -13.07
C TYR A 453 -11.52 -28.56 -13.35
N ARG A 454 -11.29 -28.24 -14.62
CA ARG A 454 -10.20 -27.35 -15.07
C ARG A 454 -10.66 -26.42 -16.19
N PRO A 455 -9.94 -25.33 -16.50
CA PRO A 455 -10.30 -24.46 -17.61
C PRO A 455 -10.27 -25.20 -18.96
N ARG A 456 -11.19 -24.87 -19.87
CA ARG A 456 -11.22 -25.45 -21.22
C ARG A 456 -9.94 -25.17 -22.00
N ARG A 457 -9.37 -26.18 -22.64
CA ARG A 457 -8.20 -26.02 -23.52
C ARG A 457 -8.53 -25.14 -24.74
N GLY A 458 -7.81 -24.03 -24.91
CA GLY A 458 -7.89 -23.16 -26.11
C GLY A 458 -8.38 -21.73 -25.85
N GLU A 459 -8.88 -21.43 -24.65
CA GLU A 459 -9.02 -20.05 -24.18
C GLU A 459 -7.70 -19.64 -23.53
N ALA A 460 -6.79 -19.08 -24.33
CA ALA A 460 -5.64 -18.38 -23.79
C ALA A 460 -6.15 -17.16 -23.02
N VAL A 461 -5.73 -17.04 -21.76
CA VAL A 461 -5.87 -15.85 -20.93
C VAL A 461 -5.21 -14.69 -21.69
N ILE A 462 -5.99 -13.68 -22.09
CA ILE A 462 -5.50 -12.44 -22.70
C ILE A 462 -5.14 -11.47 -21.58
#